data_AF-A0A350IEN4-F1
#
_entry.id   AF-A0A350IEN4-F1
#
_cell.length_a   1.000
_cell.length_b   1.000
_cell.length_c   1.000
_cell.angle_alpha   90.00
_cell.angle_beta   90.00
_cell.angle_gamma   90.00
#
_symmetry.space_group_name_H-M   'P 1'
#
loop_
_entity.id
_entity.type
_entity.pdbx_description
1 polymer ?
#
loop_
_entity_poly.entity_id
_entity_poly.type
_entity_poly.pdbx_seq_one_letter_code
_entity_poly.pdbx_strand_id
1 'polypeptide(L)'
;MSFVHLHVHTQYSILDGQASIENLFNRAEELGMPGLAITDHGNMYGVKEFFKYAAKHPSVKPIIGCEIYVSKGDHRVKEKGYYHLILLAKNYNGYKNLMKIVSTGHLEGMYYKPRVSHEVIEKYHEDLICSSACMAGEIPRMILAGDIAGAEKAIEWHKRVFKDDYYLEVMLHKTEVPGLSLEVYEKEKEYDEVIFDLAEKHGVKVIATNDAHFVRKEDGPAHDRLICLTTNAYIDDPDRLRYTQQEYLKSEEEMAALFPGHPEVITNTLEICDKVESYSIDRGHVLPKFQIDPD
;
A
#
# COMPACT_ATOMS: atom_id res chain seq x y z
N MET A 1 6.07 20.07 9.68
CA MET A 1 4.96 19.31 10.27
C MET A 1 5.48 17.87 10.40
N SER A 2 4.69 16.80 10.30
CA SER A 2 5.25 15.45 10.21
C SER A 2 4.48 14.66 9.15
N PHE A 3 5.05 13.58 8.66
CA PHE A 3 4.48 12.75 7.59
C PHE A 3 4.69 11.27 7.91
N VAL A 4 3.77 10.42 7.47
CA VAL A 4 3.82 8.97 7.66
C VAL A 4 3.67 8.29 6.31
N HIS A 5 4.64 7.46 5.93
CA HIS A 5 4.49 6.61 4.76
C HIS A 5 3.52 5.46 5.06
N LEU A 6 2.39 5.45 4.36
CA LEU A 6 1.30 4.48 4.51
C LEU A 6 1.27 3.41 3.41
N HIS A 7 2.09 3.58 2.36
CA HIS A 7 2.20 2.69 1.21
C HIS A 7 3.69 2.39 0.99
N VAL A 8 4.14 1.25 1.52
CA VAL A 8 5.57 0.86 1.58
C VAL A 8 5.71 -0.63 1.34
N HIS A 9 6.54 -0.96 0.35
CA HIS A 9 6.95 -2.29 -0.03
C HIS A 9 8.32 -2.61 0.58
N THR A 10 8.36 -3.72 1.32
CA THR A 10 9.59 -4.24 1.92
C THR A 10 10.23 -5.29 1.01
N GLN A 11 11.34 -5.88 1.45
CA GLN A 11 11.94 -7.04 0.79
C GLN A 11 11.00 -8.26 0.65
N TYR A 12 9.84 -8.25 1.33
CA TYR A 12 8.82 -9.29 1.26
C TYR A 12 7.79 -9.07 0.13
N SER A 13 7.82 -7.93 -0.55
CA SER A 13 7.27 -7.81 -1.91
C SER A 13 8.22 -8.47 -2.90
N ILE A 14 8.26 -9.81 -2.85
CA ILE A 14 9.26 -10.63 -3.55
C ILE A 14 9.31 -10.29 -5.04
N LEU A 15 10.52 -10.08 -5.56
CA LEU A 15 10.81 -9.66 -6.94
C LEU A 15 10.34 -8.23 -7.28
N ASP A 16 10.12 -7.38 -6.29
CA ASP A 16 9.77 -5.99 -6.56
C ASP A 16 10.34 -5.05 -5.49
N GLY A 17 9.89 -5.18 -4.24
CA GLY A 17 10.41 -4.42 -3.12
C GLY A 17 11.86 -4.80 -2.78
N GLN A 18 12.70 -3.79 -2.58
CA GLN A 18 14.10 -3.92 -2.18
C GLN A 18 14.35 -3.42 -0.74
N ALA A 19 13.42 -2.64 -0.18
CA ALA A 19 13.62 -1.97 1.09
C ALA A 19 13.69 -2.96 2.26
N SER A 20 14.85 -3.04 2.93
CA SER A 20 14.97 -3.87 4.13
C SER A 20 14.22 -3.22 5.31
N ILE A 21 13.42 -4.02 6.03
CA ILE A 21 12.69 -3.57 7.23
C ILE A 21 13.59 -2.81 8.22
N GLU A 22 14.81 -3.30 8.47
CA GLU A 22 15.78 -2.62 9.33
C GLU A 22 16.09 -1.19 8.86
N ASN A 23 16.43 -1.04 7.57
CA ASN A 23 16.80 0.26 7.02
C ASN A 23 15.60 1.19 6.89
N LEU A 24 14.40 0.64 6.66
CA LEU A 24 13.15 1.41 6.68
C LEU A 24 12.92 2.06 8.04
N PHE A 25 13.05 1.32 9.15
CA PHE A 25 12.89 1.89 10.50
C PHE A 25 14.00 2.89 10.84
N ASN A 26 15.26 2.58 10.51
CA ASN A 26 16.37 3.53 10.69
C ASN A 26 16.07 4.85 9.96
N ARG A 27 15.61 4.78 8.71
CA ARG A 27 15.29 5.96 7.90
C ARG A 27 14.08 6.72 8.42
N ALA A 28 13.04 6.02 8.84
CA ALA A 28 11.85 6.65 9.43
C ALA A 28 12.19 7.44 10.70
N GLU A 29 13.05 6.88 11.57
CA GLU A 29 13.54 7.57 12.77
C GLU A 29 14.46 8.76 12.43
N GLU A 30 15.37 8.62 11.46
CA GLU A 30 16.18 9.73 10.94
C GLU A 30 15.33 10.91 10.45
N LEU A 31 14.19 10.61 9.82
CA LEU A 31 13.26 11.59 9.27
C LEU A 31 12.24 12.10 10.31
N GLY A 32 12.28 11.61 11.54
CA GLY A 32 11.34 12.02 12.60
C GLY A 32 9.89 11.62 12.33
N MET A 33 9.66 10.52 11.61
CA MET A 33 8.32 10.01 11.32
C MET A 33 7.71 9.32 12.56
N PRO A 34 6.47 9.63 12.95
CA PRO A 34 5.83 9.05 14.13
C PRO A 34 5.29 7.63 13.86
N GLY A 35 5.24 7.21 12.60
CA GLY A 35 4.77 5.89 12.21
C GLY A 35 5.28 5.48 10.83
N LEU A 36 5.16 4.19 10.53
CA LEU A 36 5.54 3.59 9.26
C LEU A 36 4.66 2.38 8.97
N ALA A 37 4.10 2.31 7.77
CA ALA A 37 3.34 1.16 7.33
C ALA A 37 4.20 0.07 6.65
N ILE A 38 3.70 -1.16 6.67
CA ILE A 38 4.12 -2.26 5.79
C ILE A 38 2.91 -2.66 4.94
N THR A 39 3.01 -2.57 3.62
CA THR A 39 1.90 -2.85 2.69
C THR A 39 2.36 -3.73 1.52
N ASP A 40 3.08 -4.81 1.83
CA ASP A 40 3.61 -5.70 0.79
C ASP A 40 2.54 -6.28 -0.14
N HIS A 41 2.97 -6.57 -1.37
CA HIS A 41 2.14 -7.09 -2.46
C HIS A 41 1.48 -8.43 -2.13
N GLY A 42 0.18 -8.40 -1.82
CA GLY A 42 -0.68 -9.56 -1.63
C GLY A 42 -0.20 -10.53 -0.56
N ASN A 43 0.63 -10.08 0.38
CA ASN A 43 1.18 -10.92 1.43
C ASN A 43 1.49 -10.13 2.71
N MET A 44 1.73 -10.87 3.80
CA MET A 44 2.05 -10.31 5.12
C MET A 44 3.29 -11.00 5.73
N TYR A 45 4.22 -11.47 4.89
CA TYR A 45 5.33 -12.32 5.32
C TYR A 45 6.27 -11.60 6.29
N GLY A 46 6.49 -10.29 6.07
CA GLY A 46 7.41 -9.47 6.86
C GLY A 46 6.86 -9.02 8.22
N VAL A 47 5.58 -9.23 8.53
CA VAL A 47 4.94 -8.59 9.70
C VAL A 47 5.62 -8.92 11.02
N LYS A 48 6.05 -10.18 11.22
CA LYS A 48 6.74 -10.56 12.46
C LYS A 48 8.08 -9.87 12.62
N GLU A 49 8.83 -9.75 11.52
CA GLU A 49 10.10 -9.03 11.50
C GLU A 49 9.88 -7.52 11.66
N PHE A 50 8.81 -6.98 11.07
CA PHE A 50 8.41 -5.58 11.21
C PHE A 50 8.18 -5.20 12.67
N PHE A 51 7.40 -6.00 13.43
CA PHE A 51 7.24 -5.79 14.88
C PHE A 51 8.55 -5.89 15.66
N LYS A 52 9.43 -6.83 15.28
CA LYS A 52 10.73 -7.00 15.94
C LYS A 52 11.61 -5.76 15.79
N TYR A 53 11.63 -5.13 14.61
CA TYR A 53 12.38 -3.91 14.38
C TYR A 53 11.68 -2.69 14.98
N ALA A 54 10.36 -2.58 14.89
CA ALA A 54 9.60 -1.52 15.56
C ALA A 54 9.91 -1.43 17.07
N ALA A 55 10.07 -2.56 17.75
CA ALA A 55 10.44 -2.60 19.17
C ALA A 55 11.82 -1.96 19.48
N LYS A 56 12.70 -1.83 18.49
CA LYS A 56 13.99 -1.12 18.61
C LYS A 56 13.89 0.38 18.33
N HIS A 57 12.79 0.83 17.71
CA HIS A 57 12.54 2.23 17.31
C HIS A 57 11.22 2.71 17.92
N PRO A 58 11.15 2.92 19.25
CA PRO A 58 9.90 3.25 19.96
C PRO A 58 9.27 4.59 19.55
N SER A 59 10.01 5.43 18.82
CA SER A 59 9.57 6.69 18.21
C SER A 59 8.71 6.48 16.94
N VAL A 60 8.79 5.31 16.31
CA VAL A 60 8.13 4.98 15.04
C VAL A 60 7.08 3.88 15.28
N LYS A 61 5.80 4.24 15.28
CA LYS A 61 4.70 3.30 15.43
C LYS A 61 4.56 2.39 14.20
N PRO A 62 4.57 1.05 14.35
CA PRO A 62 4.33 0.15 13.22
C PRO A 62 2.84 0.14 12.84
N ILE A 63 2.55 0.32 11.55
CA ILE A 63 1.20 0.21 10.98
C ILE A 63 1.17 -1.01 10.07
N ILE A 64 0.36 -2.02 10.40
CA ILE A 64 0.32 -3.26 9.61
C ILE A 64 -0.71 -3.15 8.51
N GLY A 65 -0.31 -3.39 7.27
CA GLY A 65 -1.20 -3.40 6.12
C GLY A 65 -0.82 -4.44 5.07
N CYS A 66 -1.45 -4.33 3.91
CA CYS A 66 -1.17 -5.10 2.71
C CYS A 66 -1.74 -4.36 1.51
N GLU A 67 -0.98 -4.29 0.42
CA GLU A 67 -1.54 -3.95 -0.88
C GLU A 67 -2.12 -5.22 -1.51
N ILE A 68 -3.44 -5.37 -1.42
CA ILE A 68 -4.13 -6.56 -1.91
C ILE A 68 -4.44 -6.45 -3.41
N TYR A 69 -4.60 -7.61 -4.05
CA TYR A 69 -5.09 -7.68 -5.42
C TYR A 69 -6.60 -7.90 -5.44
N VAL A 70 -7.36 -7.00 -6.07
CA VAL A 70 -8.82 -7.08 -6.15
C VAL A 70 -9.24 -7.59 -7.53
N SER A 71 -9.99 -8.68 -7.56
CA SER A 71 -10.58 -9.22 -8.80
C SER A 71 -11.70 -8.32 -9.29
N LYS A 72 -11.87 -8.20 -10.62
CA LYS A 72 -12.98 -7.46 -11.25
C LYS A 72 -14.35 -8.08 -10.98
N GLY A 73 -14.38 -9.34 -10.55
CA GLY A 73 -15.59 -10.08 -10.24
C GLY A 73 -15.31 -11.17 -9.20
N ASP A 74 -15.83 -12.36 -9.42
CA ASP A 74 -15.56 -13.50 -8.56
C ASP A 74 -14.06 -13.87 -8.61
N HIS A 75 -13.40 -13.84 -7.45
CA HIS A 75 -11.96 -14.13 -7.35
C HIS A 75 -11.62 -15.60 -7.64
N ARG A 76 -12.60 -16.51 -7.49
CA ARG A 76 -12.46 -17.94 -7.78
C ARG A 76 -12.40 -18.22 -9.29
N VAL A 77 -12.82 -17.25 -10.11
CA VAL A 77 -12.73 -17.33 -11.57
C VAL A 77 -11.35 -16.85 -12.02
N LYS A 78 -10.70 -17.64 -12.90
CA LYS A 78 -9.40 -17.33 -13.49
C LYS A 78 -9.52 -16.32 -14.63
N GLU A 79 -9.97 -15.12 -14.30
CA GLU A 79 -10.04 -13.97 -15.20
C GLU A 79 -8.75 -13.14 -15.13
N LYS A 80 -8.31 -12.60 -16.26
CA LYS A 80 -7.16 -11.69 -16.31
C LYS A 80 -7.53 -10.31 -15.78
N GLY A 81 -6.56 -9.67 -15.14
CA GLY A 81 -6.72 -8.34 -14.58
C GLY A 81 -7.14 -8.37 -13.11
N TYR A 82 -6.70 -7.34 -12.40
CA TYR A 82 -6.96 -7.08 -11.00
C TYR A 82 -6.63 -5.61 -10.74
N TYR A 83 -7.15 -5.05 -9.66
CA TYR A 83 -6.76 -3.75 -9.15
C TYR A 83 -5.89 -3.90 -7.90
N HIS A 84 -5.14 -2.85 -7.58
CA HIS A 84 -4.50 -2.73 -6.27
C HIS A 84 -5.46 -2.03 -5.29
N LEU A 85 -5.34 -2.37 -4.00
CA LEU A 85 -6.06 -1.69 -2.93
C LEU A 85 -5.24 -1.79 -1.64
N ILE A 86 -5.08 -0.67 -0.93
CA ILE A 86 -4.38 -0.66 0.35
C ILE A 86 -5.37 -0.89 1.47
N LEU A 87 -5.02 -1.83 2.36
CA LEU A 87 -5.74 -2.08 3.60
C LEU A 87 -4.77 -2.00 4.79
N LEU A 88 -5.11 -1.22 5.80
CA LEU A 88 -4.35 -1.04 7.03
C LEU A 88 -5.17 -1.51 8.23
N ALA A 89 -4.58 -2.26 9.14
CA ALA A 89 -5.21 -2.72 10.37
C ALA A 89 -5.19 -1.63 11.45
N LYS A 90 -6.37 -1.15 11.87
CA LYS A 90 -6.48 -0.18 12.97
C LYS A 90 -6.09 -0.76 14.32
N ASN A 91 -6.34 -2.05 14.53
CA ASN A 91 -6.12 -2.73 15.80
C ASN A 91 -5.91 -4.23 15.57
N TYR A 92 -5.80 -4.98 16.68
CA TYR A 92 -5.60 -6.42 16.61
C TYR A 92 -6.75 -7.18 15.92
N ASN A 93 -7.98 -6.66 15.97
CA ASN A 93 -9.10 -7.28 15.25
C ASN A 93 -8.99 -7.05 13.74
N GLY A 94 -8.66 -5.82 13.34
CA GLY A 94 -8.33 -5.47 11.96
C GLY A 94 -7.20 -6.33 11.40
N TYR A 95 -6.15 -6.57 12.19
CA TYR A 95 -5.06 -7.47 11.80
C TYR A 95 -5.55 -8.90 11.49
N LYS A 96 -6.46 -9.45 12.30
CA LYS A 96 -7.07 -10.78 12.01
C LYS A 96 -7.92 -10.76 10.75
N ASN A 97 -8.68 -9.70 10.53
CA ASN A 97 -9.50 -9.53 9.35
C ASN A 97 -8.64 -9.43 8.08
N LEU A 98 -7.59 -8.63 8.12
CA LEU A 98 -6.60 -8.54 7.04
C LEU A 98 -5.94 -9.89 6.74
N MET A 99 -5.54 -10.65 7.78
CA MET A 99 -5.03 -12.01 7.60
C MET A 99 -6.04 -12.93 6.91
N LYS A 100 -7.35 -12.82 7.20
CA LYS A 100 -8.39 -13.60 6.52
C LYS A 100 -8.54 -13.21 5.06
N ILE A 101 -8.52 -11.92 4.73
CA ILE A 101 -8.56 -11.42 3.35
C ILE A 101 -7.36 -11.97 2.57
N VAL A 102 -6.14 -11.76 3.08
CA VAL A 102 -4.91 -12.20 2.41
C VAL A 102 -4.88 -13.72 2.25
N SER A 103 -5.24 -14.47 3.30
CA SER A 103 -5.31 -15.95 3.23
C SER A 103 -6.33 -16.43 2.20
N THR A 104 -7.49 -15.78 2.10
CA THR A 104 -8.51 -16.12 1.09
C THR A 104 -7.98 -15.91 -0.32
N GLY A 105 -7.24 -14.82 -0.57
CA GLY A 105 -6.62 -14.57 -1.86
C GLY A 105 -5.63 -15.66 -2.27
N HIS A 106 -4.85 -16.19 -1.32
CA HIS A 106 -3.92 -17.30 -1.58
C HIS A 106 -4.62 -18.65 -1.75
N LEU A 107 -5.64 -18.95 -0.95
CA LEU A 107 -6.29 -20.27 -0.94
C LEU A 107 -7.33 -20.43 -2.07
N GLU A 108 -8.07 -19.37 -2.37
CA GLU A 108 -9.27 -19.43 -3.23
C GLU A 108 -9.14 -18.60 -4.50
N GLY A 109 -8.33 -17.53 -4.48
CA GLY A 109 -8.25 -16.55 -5.57
C GLY A 109 -6.95 -16.54 -6.37
N MET A 110 -6.05 -17.50 -6.12
CA MET A 110 -4.75 -17.57 -6.77
C MET A 110 -4.89 -17.83 -8.28
N TYR A 111 -4.41 -16.88 -9.08
CA TYR A 111 -4.18 -17.04 -10.51
C TYR A 111 -2.72 -16.70 -10.84
N TYR A 112 -2.45 -15.50 -11.36
CA TYR A 112 -1.08 -14.95 -11.40
C TYR A 112 -0.69 -14.26 -10.08
N LYS A 113 -1.70 -13.79 -9.34
CA LYS A 113 -1.60 -13.11 -8.05
C LYS A 113 -2.71 -13.63 -7.12
N PRO A 114 -2.53 -13.57 -5.78
CA PRO A 114 -3.55 -13.94 -4.81
C PRO A 114 -4.64 -12.87 -4.74
N ARG A 115 -5.74 -13.04 -5.47
CA ARG A 115 -6.79 -12.01 -5.61
C ARG A 115 -7.97 -12.27 -4.69
N VAL A 116 -8.67 -11.22 -4.28
CA VAL A 116 -9.94 -11.31 -3.55
C VAL A 116 -11.03 -10.53 -4.26
N SER A 117 -12.30 -10.88 -4.04
CA SER A 117 -13.44 -10.11 -4.55
C SER A 117 -13.87 -9.05 -3.53
N HIS A 118 -14.62 -8.06 -4.01
CA HIS A 118 -15.32 -7.09 -3.18
C HIS A 118 -16.17 -7.74 -2.07
N GLU A 119 -16.77 -8.91 -2.33
CA GLU A 119 -17.51 -9.69 -1.31
C GLU A 119 -16.63 -10.11 -0.12
N VAL A 120 -15.40 -10.58 -0.38
CA VAL A 120 -14.45 -10.99 0.67
C VAL A 120 -14.01 -9.78 1.48
N ILE A 121 -13.76 -8.65 0.80
CA ILE A 121 -13.40 -7.38 1.45
C ILE A 121 -14.54 -6.93 2.36
N GLU A 122 -15.78 -6.85 1.84
CA GLU A 122 -16.96 -6.44 2.62
C GLU A 122 -17.25 -7.41 3.77
N LYS A 123 -16.96 -8.70 3.64
CA LYS A 123 -17.12 -9.66 4.74
C LYS A 123 -16.16 -9.42 5.91
N TYR A 124 -14.95 -8.91 5.64
CA TYR A 124 -13.89 -8.74 6.64
C TYR A 124 -13.41 -7.27 6.74
N HIS A 125 -14.27 -6.29 6.44
CA HIS A 125 -13.89 -4.87 6.39
C HIS A 125 -13.72 -4.22 7.76
N GLU A 126 -14.32 -4.80 8.81
CA GLU A 126 -14.31 -4.19 10.15
C GLU A 126 -12.87 -3.98 10.65
N ASP A 127 -12.66 -2.87 11.35
CA ASP A 127 -11.35 -2.48 11.92
C ASP A 127 -10.22 -2.27 10.90
N LEU A 128 -10.55 -2.08 9.62
CA LEU A 128 -9.60 -1.72 8.57
C LEU A 128 -9.77 -0.28 8.11
N ILE A 129 -8.66 0.34 7.72
CA ILE A 129 -8.60 1.56 6.90
C ILE A 129 -8.29 1.14 5.47
N CYS A 130 -8.94 1.78 4.50
CA CYS A 130 -8.79 1.50 3.08
C CYS A 130 -8.37 2.76 2.33
N SER A 131 -7.43 2.61 1.39
CA SER A 131 -7.08 3.67 0.47
C SER A 131 -6.94 3.19 -0.98
N SER A 132 -7.17 4.10 -1.93
CA SER A 132 -7.39 3.77 -3.35
C SER A 132 -6.16 3.24 -4.12
N ALA A 133 -5.01 3.14 -3.46
CA ALA A 133 -3.74 2.65 -3.98
C ALA A 133 -3.15 3.50 -5.14
N CYS A 134 -2.13 2.95 -5.79
CA CYS A 134 -1.36 3.58 -6.86
C CYS A 134 -2.13 3.61 -8.20
N MET A 135 -1.46 4.00 -9.29
CA MET A 135 -2.00 4.00 -10.65
C MET A 135 -2.59 2.64 -11.10
N ALA A 136 -2.20 1.53 -10.47
CA ALA A 136 -2.77 0.20 -10.70
C ALA A 136 -4.09 -0.07 -9.94
N GLY A 137 -4.53 0.86 -9.09
CA GLY A 137 -5.78 0.84 -8.35
C GLY A 137 -7.02 0.98 -9.23
N GLU A 138 -8.18 0.69 -8.65
CA GLU A 138 -9.47 0.73 -9.34
C GLU A 138 -9.82 2.14 -9.82
N ILE A 139 -9.67 3.12 -8.93
CA ILE A 139 -10.04 4.53 -9.19
C ILE A 139 -9.13 5.16 -10.24
N PRO A 140 -7.78 5.15 -10.11
CA PRO A 140 -6.92 5.78 -11.11
C PRO A 140 -7.06 5.15 -12.50
N ARG A 141 -7.24 3.82 -12.58
CA ARG A 141 -7.46 3.16 -13.88
C ARG A 141 -8.76 3.53 -14.56
N MET A 142 -9.84 3.73 -13.79
CA MET A 142 -11.11 4.18 -14.35
C MET A 142 -11.00 5.62 -14.86
N ILE A 143 -10.34 6.50 -14.10
CA ILE A 143 -10.10 7.89 -14.51
C ILE A 143 -9.29 7.95 -15.81
N LEU A 144 -8.15 7.26 -15.88
CA LEU A 144 -7.29 7.21 -17.08
C LEU A 144 -7.96 6.53 -18.29
N ALA A 145 -9.01 5.73 -18.07
CA ALA A 145 -9.83 5.15 -19.12
C ALA A 145 -10.99 6.06 -19.57
N GLY A 146 -11.15 7.24 -18.95
CA GLY A 146 -12.27 8.16 -19.17
C GLY A 146 -13.60 7.71 -18.54
N ASP A 147 -13.58 6.68 -17.69
CA ASP A 147 -14.76 6.14 -17.02
C ASP A 147 -14.97 6.78 -15.64
N ILE A 148 -15.27 8.09 -15.64
CA ILE A 148 -15.52 8.84 -14.40
C ILE A 148 -16.74 8.29 -13.65
N ALA A 149 -17.78 7.86 -14.37
CA ALA A 149 -18.97 7.26 -13.75
C ALA A 149 -18.65 5.93 -13.05
N GLY A 150 -17.72 5.13 -13.58
CA GLY A 150 -17.18 3.95 -12.92
C GLY A 150 -16.41 4.31 -11.66
N ALA A 151 -15.51 5.30 -11.74
CA ALA A 151 -14.73 5.78 -10.61
C ALA A 151 -15.63 6.24 -9.45
N GLU A 152 -16.67 7.03 -9.73
CA GLU A 152 -17.65 7.48 -8.72
C GLU A 152 -18.35 6.30 -8.04
N LYS A 153 -18.81 5.30 -8.80
CA LYS A 153 -19.46 4.11 -8.24
C LYS A 153 -18.52 3.32 -7.33
N ALA A 154 -17.25 3.21 -7.71
CA ALA A 154 -16.26 2.54 -6.89
C ALA A 154 -15.99 3.33 -5.60
N ILE A 155 -15.85 4.66 -5.67
CA ILE A 155 -15.73 5.54 -4.49
C ILE A 155 -16.92 5.37 -3.55
N GLU A 156 -18.15 5.37 -4.09
CA GLU A 156 -19.37 5.18 -3.31
C GLU A 156 -19.42 3.80 -2.64
N TRP A 157 -18.96 2.75 -3.34
CA TRP A 157 -18.88 1.40 -2.78
C TRP A 157 -17.88 1.35 -1.62
N HIS A 158 -16.65 1.84 -1.81
CA HIS A 158 -15.62 1.83 -0.77
C HIS A 158 -16.03 2.71 0.42
N LYS A 159 -16.60 3.90 0.17
CA LYS A 159 -17.14 4.78 1.22
C LYS A 159 -18.29 4.13 2.00
N ARG A 160 -19.17 3.37 1.34
CA ARG A 160 -20.25 2.64 2.02
C ARG A 160 -19.69 1.56 2.95
N VAL A 161 -18.65 0.86 2.52
CA VAL A 161 -18.03 -0.26 3.27
C VAL A 161 -17.17 0.25 4.42
N PHE A 162 -16.23 1.15 4.15
CA PHE A 162 -15.24 1.62 5.14
C PHE A 162 -15.61 2.93 5.83
N LYS A 163 -16.67 3.63 5.38
CA LYS A 163 -17.18 4.87 5.98
C LYS A 163 -16.07 5.94 6.04
N ASP A 164 -15.81 6.48 7.23
CA ASP A 164 -14.78 7.50 7.48
C ASP A 164 -13.35 6.95 7.45
N ASP A 165 -13.19 5.64 7.29
CA ASP A 165 -11.91 4.95 7.14
C ASP A 165 -11.57 4.66 5.67
N TYR A 166 -12.24 5.31 4.72
CA TYR A 166 -11.88 5.32 3.31
C TYR A 166 -11.16 6.61 2.92
N TYR A 167 -10.06 6.48 2.19
CA TYR A 167 -9.25 7.59 1.69
C TYR A 167 -8.92 7.41 0.21
N LEU A 168 -8.79 8.52 -0.51
CA LEU A 168 -8.21 8.51 -1.85
C LEU A 168 -6.71 8.81 -1.76
N GLU A 169 -5.91 8.14 -2.59
CA GLU A 169 -4.46 8.31 -2.67
C GLU A 169 -4.07 9.16 -3.87
N VAL A 170 -3.11 10.06 -3.63
CA VAL A 170 -2.41 10.84 -4.67
C VAL A 170 -0.90 10.61 -4.55
N MET A 171 -0.22 10.59 -5.69
CA MET A 171 1.20 10.27 -5.79
C MET A 171 1.82 11.05 -6.95
N LEU A 172 3.06 11.54 -6.79
CA LEU A 172 3.76 12.24 -7.88
C LEU A 172 5.22 11.80 -7.98
N HIS A 173 5.55 11.15 -9.09
CA HIS A 173 6.82 10.50 -9.35
C HIS A 173 7.53 11.12 -10.57
N LYS A 174 7.93 12.39 -10.43
CA LYS A 174 8.72 13.07 -11.45
C LYS A 174 10.17 12.56 -11.42
N THR A 175 10.53 11.70 -12.36
CA THR A 175 11.91 11.22 -12.46
C THR A 175 12.91 12.36 -12.70
N GLU A 176 14.05 12.28 -12.02
CA GLU A 176 15.22 13.15 -12.25
C GLU A 176 16.30 12.44 -13.08
N VAL A 177 16.10 11.16 -13.42
CA VAL A 177 17.09 10.36 -14.14
C VAL A 177 17.06 10.73 -15.62
N PRO A 178 18.18 11.20 -16.21
CA PRO A 178 18.22 11.60 -17.60
C PRO A 178 17.80 10.47 -18.54
N GLY A 179 16.85 10.76 -19.43
CA GLY A 179 16.39 9.82 -20.45
C GLY A 179 15.25 8.90 -20.01
N LEU A 180 14.83 8.91 -18.74
CA LEU A 180 13.60 8.22 -18.34
C LEU A 180 12.36 9.01 -18.76
N SER A 181 11.29 8.27 -19.07
CA SER A 181 10.00 8.83 -19.50
C SER A 181 9.32 9.58 -18.35
N LEU A 182 8.65 10.69 -18.68
CA LEU A 182 7.76 11.42 -17.77
C LEU A 182 6.31 10.92 -17.82
N GLU A 183 6.02 9.86 -18.58
CA GLU A 183 4.66 9.36 -18.77
C GLU A 183 3.95 9.01 -17.45
N VAL A 184 4.67 8.40 -16.50
CA VAL A 184 4.12 8.08 -15.18
C VAL A 184 3.67 9.37 -14.48
N TYR A 185 4.56 10.36 -14.40
CA TYR A 185 4.28 11.65 -13.78
C TYR A 185 3.13 12.42 -14.45
N GLU A 186 3.02 12.40 -15.78
CA GLU A 186 1.91 13.08 -16.46
C GLU A 186 0.58 12.37 -16.24
N LYS A 187 0.56 11.03 -16.20
CA LYS A 187 -0.66 10.27 -15.86
C LYS A 187 -1.08 10.49 -14.41
N GLU A 188 -0.12 10.57 -13.50
CA GLU A 188 -0.37 10.88 -12.08
C GLU A 188 -1.00 12.26 -11.92
N LYS A 189 -0.45 13.28 -12.56
CA LYS A 189 -1.08 14.61 -12.57
C LYS A 189 -2.50 14.57 -13.12
N GLU A 190 -2.72 13.85 -14.24
CA GLU A 190 -4.04 13.73 -14.86
C GLU A 190 -5.06 13.12 -13.89
N TYR A 191 -4.74 11.99 -13.25
CA TYR A 191 -5.71 11.35 -12.37
C TYR A 191 -5.78 12.01 -10.99
N ASP A 192 -4.72 12.62 -10.47
CA ASP A 192 -4.70 13.31 -9.18
C ASP A 192 -5.63 14.52 -9.19
N GLU A 193 -5.63 15.33 -10.26
CA GLU A 193 -6.55 16.46 -10.43
C GLU A 193 -8.02 15.99 -10.31
N VAL A 194 -8.35 14.89 -10.99
CA VAL A 194 -9.69 14.30 -10.93
C VAL A 194 -9.99 13.68 -9.56
N ILE A 195 -9.00 13.07 -8.90
CA ILE A 195 -9.15 12.54 -7.54
C ILE A 195 -9.53 13.66 -6.56
N PHE A 196 -8.92 14.85 -6.66
CA PHE A 196 -9.28 15.99 -5.80
C PHE A 196 -10.73 16.42 -6.02
N ASP A 197 -11.17 16.54 -7.28
CA ASP A 197 -12.56 16.89 -7.62
C ASP A 197 -13.56 15.84 -7.08
N LEU A 198 -13.25 14.55 -7.25
CA LEU A 198 -14.09 13.46 -6.77
C LEU A 198 -14.09 13.37 -5.23
N ALA A 199 -12.96 13.63 -4.59
CA ALA A 199 -12.83 13.68 -3.14
C ALA A 199 -13.76 14.75 -2.54
N GLU A 200 -13.74 15.96 -3.10
CA GLU A 200 -14.62 17.05 -2.68
C GLU A 200 -16.10 16.67 -2.91
N LYS A 201 -16.43 16.21 -4.12
CA LYS A 201 -17.80 15.83 -4.50
C LYS A 201 -18.40 14.76 -3.58
N HIS A 202 -17.61 13.73 -3.25
CA HIS A 202 -18.10 12.61 -2.45
C HIS A 202 -17.82 12.79 -0.96
N GLY A 203 -17.13 13.85 -0.53
CA GLY A 203 -16.72 14.08 0.85
C GLY A 203 -15.85 12.94 1.37
N VAL A 204 -14.78 12.61 0.64
CA VAL A 204 -13.76 11.61 1.01
C VAL A 204 -12.44 12.34 1.21
N LYS A 205 -11.65 11.97 2.22
CA LYS A 205 -10.35 12.60 2.45
C LYS A 205 -9.30 12.04 1.50
N VAL A 206 -8.33 12.88 1.14
CA VAL A 206 -7.19 12.50 0.28
C VAL A 206 -5.94 12.37 1.14
N ILE A 207 -5.09 11.39 0.85
CA ILE A 207 -3.77 11.19 1.47
C ILE A 207 -2.69 11.17 0.40
N ALA A 208 -1.53 11.73 0.70
CA ALA A 208 -0.35 11.54 -0.13
C ALA A 208 0.39 10.28 0.29
N THR A 209 0.76 9.49 -0.69
CA THR A 209 1.63 8.32 -0.53
C THR A 209 2.73 8.38 -1.57
N ASN A 210 3.74 7.51 -1.45
CA ASN A 210 4.89 7.50 -2.36
C ASN A 210 5.28 6.11 -2.82
N ASP A 211 4.40 5.13 -2.56
CA ASP A 211 4.55 3.74 -2.99
C ASP A 211 6.00 3.24 -2.90
N ALA A 212 6.59 3.32 -1.70
CA ALA A 212 8.04 3.22 -1.54
C ALA A 212 8.51 1.77 -1.72
N HIS A 213 9.44 1.53 -2.64
CA HIS A 213 10.01 0.21 -2.94
C HIS A 213 11.47 0.05 -2.49
N PHE A 214 12.14 1.16 -2.21
CA PHE A 214 13.52 1.21 -1.71
C PHE A 214 13.67 2.31 -0.66
N VAL A 215 14.77 2.31 0.10
CA VAL A 215 14.83 3.14 1.33
C VAL A 215 15.24 4.57 1.02
N ARG A 216 16.31 4.74 0.23
CA ARG A 216 16.86 6.06 -0.08
C ARG A 216 16.89 6.29 -1.58
N LYS A 217 16.91 7.55 -2.00
CA LYS A 217 17.01 7.95 -3.41
C LYS A 217 18.17 7.27 -4.13
N GLU A 218 19.30 7.07 -3.44
CA GLU A 218 20.51 6.46 -3.96
C GLU A 218 20.37 4.95 -4.26
N ASP A 219 19.33 4.30 -3.73
CA ASP A 219 19.06 2.87 -3.95
C ASP A 219 18.36 2.62 -5.30
N GLY A 220 17.83 3.66 -5.96
CA GLY A 220 17.10 3.56 -7.23
C GLY A 220 17.80 2.74 -8.32
N PRO A 221 19.11 2.93 -8.58
CA PRO A 221 19.86 2.12 -9.56
C PRO A 221 20.01 0.64 -9.17
N ALA A 222 19.97 0.32 -7.87
CA ALA A 222 20.00 -1.07 -7.42
C ALA A 222 18.61 -1.72 -7.58
N HIS A 223 17.54 -0.98 -7.28
CA HIS A 223 16.16 -1.40 -7.51
C HIS A 223 15.90 -1.65 -8.99
N ASP A 224 16.37 -0.77 -9.87
CA ASP A 224 16.27 -0.95 -11.32
C ASP A 224 16.87 -2.29 -11.82
N ARG A 225 17.97 -2.75 -11.21
CA ARG A 225 18.55 -4.06 -11.50
C ARG A 225 17.70 -5.21 -11.00
N LEU A 226 17.05 -5.06 -9.86
CA LEU A 226 16.07 -6.04 -9.36
C LEU A 226 14.92 -6.20 -10.36
N ILE A 227 14.38 -5.10 -10.89
CA ILE A 227 13.31 -5.13 -11.90
C ILE A 227 13.75 -5.86 -13.18
N CYS A 228 15.01 -5.71 -13.60
CA CYS A 228 15.56 -6.48 -14.73
C CYS A 228 15.53 -8.00 -14.46
N LEU A 229 15.88 -8.43 -13.24
CA LEU A 229 15.81 -9.85 -12.84
C LEU A 229 14.36 -10.36 -12.85
N THR A 230 13.43 -9.56 -12.33
CA THR A 230 12.00 -9.90 -12.25
C THR A 230 11.37 -10.07 -13.62
N THR A 231 11.69 -9.17 -14.53
CA THR A 231 11.11 -9.14 -15.89
C THR A 231 11.91 -9.98 -16.88
N ASN A 232 13.02 -10.59 -16.44
CA ASN A 232 13.97 -11.31 -17.28
C ASN A 232 14.41 -10.47 -18.50
N ALA A 233 14.72 -9.19 -18.24
CA ALA A 233 15.16 -8.23 -19.24
C ALA A 233 16.64 -7.86 -19.04
N TYR A 234 17.33 -7.49 -20.14
CA TYR A 234 18.68 -6.96 -20.08
C TYR A 234 18.67 -5.47 -19.71
N ILE A 235 19.73 -4.97 -19.08
CA ILE A 235 19.80 -3.57 -18.61
C ILE A 235 19.71 -2.55 -19.77
N ASP A 236 20.22 -2.92 -20.94
CA ASP A 236 20.29 -2.13 -22.17
C ASP A 236 19.09 -2.30 -23.09
N ASP A 237 18.11 -3.13 -22.72
CA ASP A 237 16.83 -3.24 -23.44
C ASP A 237 16.07 -1.90 -23.37
N PRO A 238 15.78 -1.22 -24.49
CA PRO A 238 15.09 0.06 -24.49
C PRO A 238 13.64 -0.04 -24.00
N ASP A 239 12.99 -1.20 -24.19
CA ASP A 239 11.55 -1.40 -23.95
C ASP A 239 11.25 -2.07 -22.60
N ARG A 240 12.28 -2.32 -21.77
CA ARG A 240 12.11 -2.90 -20.44
C ARG A 240 11.33 -1.99 -19.51
N LEU A 241 10.68 -2.60 -18.53
CA LEU A 241 10.06 -1.89 -17.41
C LEU A 241 11.11 -1.09 -16.64
N ARG A 242 10.80 0.18 -16.38
CA ARG A 242 11.60 1.10 -15.56
C ARG A 242 10.70 1.84 -14.60
N TYR A 243 11.09 1.86 -13.33
CA TYR A 243 10.49 2.74 -12.34
C TYR A 243 11.11 4.14 -12.47
N THR A 244 10.45 5.14 -11.90
CA THR A 244 10.88 6.55 -12.02
C THR A 244 12.11 6.85 -11.15
N GLN A 245 12.46 5.93 -10.24
CA GLN A 245 13.45 6.10 -9.18
C GLN A 245 13.06 7.20 -8.17
N GLN A 246 11.76 7.42 -7.97
CA GLN A 246 11.20 8.33 -6.98
C GLN A 246 10.48 7.58 -5.83
N GLU A 247 10.45 6.25 -5.90
CA GLU A 247 9.73 5.32 -5.01
C GLU A 247 10.57 5.00 -3.75
N TYR A 248 11.07 6.03 -3.06
CA TYR A 248 11.83 5.91 -1.80
C TYR A 248 11.10 6.52 -0.60
N LEU A 249 11.64 6.32 0.62
CA LEU A 249 11.16 7.04 1.80
C LEU A 249 11.60 8.51 1.78
N LYS A 250 10.80 9.34 1.10
CA LYS A 250 10.90 10.81 1.08
C LYS A 250 10.68 11.42 2.47
N SER A 251 11.34 12.55 2.74
CA SER A 251 11.10 13.38 3.92
C SER A 251 9.73 14.07 3.88
N GLU A 252 9.32 14.65 5.00
CA GLU A 252 8.11 15.49 5.06
C GLU A 252 8.20 16.66 4.08
N GLU A 253 9.36 17.33 4.01
CA GLU A 253 9.56 18.48 3.12
C GLU A 253 9.49 18.06 1.65
N GLU A 254 10.08 16.92 1.28
CA GLU A 254 10.00 16.37 -0.06
C GLU A 254 8.55 16.05 -0.44
N MET A 255 7.80 15.40 0.44
CA MET A 255 6.40 15.05 0.20
C MET A 255 5.49 16.28 0.14
N ALA A 256 5.66 17.24 1.05
CA ALA A 256 4.88 18.49 1.05
C ALA A 256 5.13 19.32 -0.22
N ALA A 257 6.35 19.30 -0.76
CA ALA A 257 6.69 20.00 -2.00
C ALA A 257 5.99 19.43 -3.24
N LEU A 258 5.52 18.18 -3.21
CA LEU A 258 4.76 17.57 -4.31
C LEU A 258 3.34 18.16 -4.42
N PHE A 259 2.74 18.56 -3.30
CA PHE A 259 1.34 18.98 -3.22
C PHE A 259 1.17 20.37 -2.55
N PRO A 260 1.79 21.45 -3.09
CA PRO A 260 1.81 22.76 -2.44
C PRO A 260 0.42 23.41 -2.28
N GLY A 261 -0.55 23.02 -3.12
CA GLY A 261 -1.95 23.48 -3.04
C GLY A 261 -2.83 22.67 -2.08
N HIS A 262 -2.33 21.52 -1.59
CA HIS A 262 -3.10 20.54 -0.84
C HIS A 262 -2.35 20.07 0.41
N PRO A 263 -1.95 20.95 1.34
CA PRO A 263 -1.19 20.56 2.53
C PRO A 263 -1.95 19.54 3.42
N GLU A 264 -3.27 19.47 3.30
CA GLU A 264 -4.11 18.53 4.04
C GLU A 264 -3.77 17.07 3.77
N VAL A 265 -3.29 16.72 2.57
CA VAL A 265 -2.98 15.32 2.20
C VAL A 265 -1.83 14.76 3.02
N ILE A 266 -0.91 15.62 3.46
CA ILE A 266 0.19 15.29 4.38
C ILE A 266 -0.37 15.11 5.79
N THR A 267 -1.21 16.02 6.27
CA THR A 267 -1.76 15.92 7.63
C THR A 267 -2.74 14.76 7.79
N ASN A 268 -3.45 14.37 6.73
CA ASN A 268 -4.37 13.23 6.75
C ASN A 268 -3.63 11.90 6.98
N THR A 269 -2.34 11.79 6.63
CA THR A 269 -1.55 10.58 6.95
C THR A 269 -1.32 10.44 8.46
N LEU A 270 -1.18 11.57 9.17
CA LEU A 270 -1.06 11.59 10.62
C LEU A 270 -2.35 11.17 11.30
N GLU A 271 -3.51 11.59 10.77
CA GLU A 271 -4.81 11.12 11.26
C GLU A 271 -4.95 9.60 11.16
N ILE A 272 -4.55 9.01 10.03
CA ILE A 272 -4.54 7.55 9.88
C ILE A 272 -3.61 6.92 10.92
N CYS A 273 -2.41 7.49 11.09
CA CYS A 273 -1.50 7.03 12.13
C CYS A 273 -2.20 7.06 13.49
N ASP A 274 -2.84 8.16 13.88
CA ASP A 274 -3.53 8.31 15.18
C ASP A 274 -4.69 7.33 15.38
N LYS A 275 -5.41 6.96 14.32
CA LYS A 275 -6.47 5.95 14.34
C LYS A 275 -5.95 4.53 14.63
N VAL A 276 -4.66 4.25 14.37
CA VAL A 276 -4.06 2.93 14.58
C VAL A 276 -3.60 2.77 16.04
N GLU A 277 -4.18 1.78 16.70
CA GLU A 277 -3.81 1.34 18.05
C GLU A 277 -2.48 0.60 18.06
N SER A 278 -1.72 0.72 19.15
CA SER A 278 -0.57 -0.14 19.40
C SER A 278 -1.03 -1.51 19.90
N TYR A 279 -0.68 -2.57 19.18
CA TYR A 279 -0.99 -3.95 19.57
C TYR A 279 0.20 -4.89 19.37
N SER A 280 0.17 -6.03 20.06
CA SER A 280 1.16 -7.10 19.90
C SER A 280 0.53 -8.31 19.21
N ILE A 281 1.33 -8.98 18.37
CA ILE A 281 0.98 -10.27 17.76
C ILE A 281 1.61 -11.44 18.49
N ASP A 282 2.41 -11.18 19.53
CA ASP A 282 3.01 -12.23 20.34
C ASP A 282 1.92 -12.93 21.15
N ARG A 283 1.97 -14.26 21.11
CA ARG A 283 1.10 -15.13 21.88
C ARG A 283 1.95 -16.15 22.60
N GLY A 284 1.50 -16.56 23.78
CA GLY A 284 2.06 -17.70 24.48
C GLY A 284 1.88 -19.01 23.70
N HIS A 285 2.30 -20.12 24.28
CA HIS A 285 2.18 -21.43 23.64
C HIS A 285 0.72 -21.77 23.28
N VAL A 286 0.49 -22.08 22.00
CA VAL A 286 -0.80 -22.59 21.51
C VAL A 286 -0.66 -24.10 21.35
N LEU A 287 -0.99 -24.85 22.40
CA LEU A 287 -0.93 -26.31 22.39
C LEU A 287 -2.26 -26.88 21.87
N PRO A 288 -2.23 -27.89 20.99
CA PRO A 288 -3.43 -28.65 20.64
C PRO A 288 -4.06 -29.27 21.89
N LYS A 289 -5.40 -29.30 21.95
CA LYS A 289 -6.10 -30.07 22.97
C LYS A 289 -5.96 -31.55 22.64
N PHE A 290 -5.11 -32.26 23.38
CA PHE A 290 -5.02 -33.71 23.31
C PHE A 290 -6.14 -34.31 24.16
N GLN A 291 -7.06 -35.06 23.54
CA GLN A 291 -8.06 -35.84 24.27
C GLN A 291 -7.39 -37.13 24.76
N ILE A 292 -7.45 -37.37 26.07
CA ILE A 292 -7.03 -38.63 26.67
C ILE A 292 -8.27 -39.51 26.76
N ASP A 293 -8.15 -40.77 26.34
CA ASP A 293 -9.24 -41.74 26.48
C ASP A 293 -9.58 -41.91 27.97
N PRO A 294 -10.87 -42.02 28.34
CA PRO A 294 -11.25 -42.33 29.72
C PRO A 294 -10.74 -43.73 30.11
N ASP A 295 -10.25 -43.85 31.36
CA ASP A 295 -9.83 -45.12 31.98
C ASP A 295 -10.96 -46.17 32.04
#